data_AF-A0A418MIT8-F1
#
_entry.id   AF-A0A418MIT8-F1
#
_cell.length_a   1.000
_cell.length_b   1.000
_cell.length_c   1.000
_cell.angle_alpha   90.00
_cell.angle_beta   90.00
_cell.angle_gamma   90.00
#
_symmetry.space_group_name_H-M   'P 1'
#
loop_
_entity.id
_entity.type
_entity.pdbx_description
1 polymer ?
#
loop_
_entity_poly.entity_id
_entity_poly.type
_entity_poly.pdbx_seq_one_letter_code
_entity_poly.pdbx_strand_id
1 'polypeptide(L)'
;MNLTQAQLQAIDYHLRYDNLLTNEELILELTDHYSASLDELLSTGLAFGTALATITAGFGGCNELQKMERQYNRITFRHYDQRWLGFIRESFRWPLSIGPISLFVLAFWTTLEAPKPHSFSLQTLIDTFWGSVGIGTLIGMILGLPLFSFFGSILKHGVHNVPTEISYILSRFLPALLLLYLFAGCLIYLAPHLPAYIYEGSLATCVMLAAVLLYSHRKMYDSLYELTPSR
;
A
#
# COMPACT_ATOMS: atom_id res chain seq x y z
N MET A 1 -3.94 27.92 28.70
CA MET A 1 -4.94 28.94 28.36
C MET A 1 -5.52 28.49 27.04
N ASN A 2 -6.75 27.99 26.95
CA ASN A 2 -7.18 27.28 25.74
C ASN A 2 -6.99 28.13 24.47
N LEU A 3 -6.22 27.61 23.51
CA LEU A 3 -6.06 28.23 22.20
C LEU A 3 -7.42 28.43 21.52
N THR A 4 -7.54 29.55 20.82
CA THR A 4 -8.74 29.84 20.02
C THR A 4 -8.79 28.92 18.80
N GLN A 5 -9.99 28.68 18.27
CA GLN A 5 -10.17 27.87 17.05
C GLN A 5 -9.36 28.41 15.86
N ALA A 6 -9.24 29.73 15.75
CA ALA A 6 -8.46 30.38 14.69
C ALA A 6 -6.95 30.09 14.82
N GLN A 7 -6.43 29.99 16.06
CA GLN A 7 -5.04 29.64 16.31
C GLN A 7 -4.77 28.17 15.99
N LEU A 8 -5.68 27.27 16.35
CA LEU A 8 -5.58 25.85 15.98
C LEU A 8 -5.58 25.66 14.46
N GLN A 9 -6.48 26.35 13.75
CA GLN A 9 -6.49 26.35 12.28
C GLN A 9 -5.20 26.92 11.67
N ALA A 10 -4.61 27.94 12.29
CA ALA A 10 -3.33 28.49 11.85
C ALA A 10 -2.17 27.50 12.05
N ILE A 11 -2.16 26.72 13.15
CA ILE A 11 -1.17 25.66 13.37
C ILE A 11 -1.35 24.56 12.31
N ASP A 12 -2.56 24.09 12.09
CA ASP A 12 -2.85 23.06 11.08
C ASP A 12 -2.42 23.53 9.68
N TYR A 13 -2.76 24.77 9.32
CA TYR A 13 -2.31 25.38 8.06
C TYR A 13 -0.78 25.44 7.97
N HIS A 14 -0.12 25.88 9.03
CA HIS A 14 1.35 25.99 9.08
C HIS A 14 2.02 24.62 8.89
N LEU A 15 1.53 23.58 9.57
CA LEU A 15 2.08 22.23 9.45
C LEU A 15 1.86 21.64 8.05
N ARG A 16 0.66 21.80 7.48
CA ARG A 16 0.31 21.23 6.16
C ARG A 16 0.87 21.98 4.98
N TYR A 17 0.73 23.30 4.96
CA TYR A 17 0.99 24.10 3.76
C TYR A 17 2.35 24.78 3.78
N ASP A 18 2.79 25.28 4.94
CA ASP A 18 4.11 25.92 5.03
C ASP A 18 5.24 24.88 5.16
N ASN A 19 4.98 23.79 5.91
CA ASN A 19 5.97 22.73 6.14
C ASN A 19 5.80 21.50 5.25
N LEU A 20 4.71 21.44 4.46
CA LEU A 20 4.40 20.37 3.51
C LEU A 20 4.30 18.99 4.16
N LEU A 21 3.80 18.92 5.41
CA LEU A 21 3.56 17.65 6.08
C LEU A 21 2.27 17.01 5.55
N THR A 22 2.31 15.69 5.37
CA THR A 22 1.22 14.88 4.78
C THR A 22 0.72 13.78 5.70
N ASN A 23 1.51 13.37 6.69
CA ASN A 23 1.11 12.35 7.66
C ASN A 23 0.18 12.94 8.74
N GLU A 24 -1.09 12.54 8.71
CA GLU A 24 -2.14 13.00 9.64
C GLU A 24 -1.83 12.70 11.11
N GLU A 25 -1.33 11.51 11.43
CA GLU A 25 -1.01 11.11 12.80
C GLU A 25 0.10 11.99 13.38
N LEU A 26 1.14 12.25 12.60
CA LEU A 26 2.21 13.16 12.99
C LEU A 26 1.72 14.61 13.09
N ILE A 27 0.86 15.06 12.18
CA ILE A 27 0.30 16.43 12.24
C ILE A 27 -0.51 16.61 13.53
N LEU A 28 -1.30 15.61 13.93
CA LEU A 28 -2.04 15.63 15.20
C LEU A 28 -1.10 15.69 16.40
N GLU A 29 -0.08 14.81 16.43
CA GLU A 29 0.92 14.79 17.50
C GLU A 29 1.70 16.13 17.60
N LEU A 30 2.13 16.67 16.46
CA LEU A 30 2.77 17.98 16.40
C LEU A 30 1.82 19.10 16.82
N THR A 31 0.54 19.03 16.45
CA THR A 31 -0.46 20.03 16.85
C THR A 31 -0.63 20.07 18.37
N ASP A 32 -0.62 18.91 19.04
CA ASP A 32 -0.67 18.82 20.50
C ASP A 32 0.57 19.43 21.14
N HIS A 33 1.76 19.10 20.63
CA HIS A 33 3.03 19.67 21.11
C HIS A 33 3.15 21.18 20.88
N TYR A 34 2.74 21.66 19.70
CA TYR A 34 2.66 23.07 19.37
C TYR A 34 1.68 23.78 20.29
N SER A 35 0.51 23.19 20.54
CA SER A 35 -0.51 23.79 21.40
C SER A 35 -0.02 23.97 22.84
N ALA A 36 0.62 22.93 23.40
CA ALA A 36 1.20 23.00 24.74
C ALA A 36 2.32 24.07 24.84
N SER A 37 3.19 24.14 23.83
CA SER A 37 4.30 25.10 23.81
C SER A 37 3.82 26.55 23.57
N LEU A 38 2.79 26.72 22.74
CA LEU A 38 2.18 28.03 22.50
C LEU A 38 1.50 28.58 23.74
N ASP A 39 0.79 27.73 24.49
CA ASP A 39 0.16 28.12 25.75
C ASP A 39 1.17 28.72 26.74
N GLU A 40 2.35 28.12 26.83
CA GLU A 40 3.45 28.61 27.67
C GLU A 40 3.97 29.97 27.16
N LEU A 41 4.34 30.08 25.88
CA LEU A 41 4.88 31.31 25.32
C LEU A 41 3.87 32.47 25.31
N LEU A 42 2.59 32.21 25.02
CA LEU A 42 1.55 33.21 25.07
C LEU A 42 1.32 33.73 26.49
N SER A 43 1.48 32.87 27.52
CA SER A 43 1.37 33.31 28.93
C SER A 43 2.45 34.31 29.34
N THR A 44 3.59 34.33 28.63
CA THR A 44 4.66 35.32 28.82
C THR A 44 4.39 36.66 28.12
N GLY A 45 3.28 36.77 27.38
CA GLY A 45 2.91 37.97 26.62
C GLY A 45 3.51 38.04 25.22
N LEU A 46 4.11 36.95 24.71
CA LEU A 46 4.58 36.90 23.33
C LEU A 46 3.41 36.91 22.34
N ALA A 47 3.58 37.60 21.21
CA ALA A 47 2.61 37.56 20.12
C ALA A 47 2.61 36.17 19.45
N PHE A 48 1.42 35.69 19.06
CA PHE A 48 1.24 34.35 18.49
C PHE A 48 2.17 34.03 17.31
N GLY A 49 2.33 34.95 16.35
CA GLY A 49 3.21 34.73 15.19
C GLY A 49 4.68 34.55 15.58
N THR A 50 5.17 35.32 16.55
CA THR A 50 6.54 35.18 17.07
C THR A 50 6.68 33.87 17.85
N ALA A 51 5.70 33.53 18.70
CA ALA A 51 5.71 32.28 19.45
C ALA A 51 5.72 31.05 18.51
N LEU A 52 4.90 31.07 17.46
CA LEU A 52 4.85 30.01 16.45
C LEU A 52 6.20 29.86 15.73
N ALA A 53 6.80 30.96 15.28
CA ALA A 53 8.13 30.93 14.65
C ALA A 53 9.22 30.42 15.61
N THR A 54 9.17 30.81 16.89
CA THR A 54 10.10 30.32 17.91
C THR A 54 9.96 28.83 18.14
N ILE A 55 8.74 28.30 18.21
CA ILE A 55 8.48 26.87 18.37
C ILE A 55 8.97 26.11 17.14
N THR A 56 8.64 26.56 15.93
CA THR A 56 9.10 25.93 14.68
C THR A 56 10.63 25.91 14.60
N ALA A 57 11.30 26.99 15.02
CA ALA A 57 12.75 27.01 15.13
C ALA A 57 13.28 26.01 16.18
N GLY A 58 12.57 25.85 17.30
CA GLY A 58 12.87 24.84 18.33
C GLY A 58 12.78 23.40 17.82
N PHE A 59 11.88 23.12 16.87
CA PHE A 59 11.81 21.83 16.15
C PHE A 59 12.89 21.65 15.07
N GLY A 60 13.76 22.63 14.84
CA GLY A 60 14.78 22.60 13.79
C GLY A 60 14.31 23.14 12.43
N GLY A 61 13.13 23.76 12.38
CA GLY A 61 12.54 24.34 11.17
C GLY A 61 11.92 23.30 10.22
N CYS A 62 11.51 23.77 9.04
CA CYS A 62 10.80 22.97 8.04
C CYS A 62 11.55 21.70 7.63
N ASN A 63 12.86 21.79 7.39
CA ASN A 63 13.67 20.63 7.00
C ASN A 63 13.65 19.50 8.04
N GLU A 64 13.67 19.86 9.32
CA GLU A 64 13.76 18.88 10.40
C GLU A 64 12.39 18.30 10.73
N LEU A 65 11.31 19.08 10.59
CA LEU A 65 9.94 18.56 10.60
C LEU A 65 9.70 17.54 9.47
N GLN A 66 10.15 17.82 8.25
CA GLN A 66 10.07 16.86 7.14
C GLN A 66 10.92 15.61 7.40
N LYS A 67 12.06 15.74 8.07
CA LYS A 67 12.88 14.59 8.46
C LYS A 67 12.18 13.75 9.53
N MET A 68 11.51 14.38 10.50
CA MET A 68 10.66 13.70 11.47
C MET A 68 9.54 12.92 10.77
N GLU A 69 8.88 13.51 9.78
CA GLU A 69 7.86 12.82 8.97
C GLU A 69 8.42 11.61 8.22
N ARG A 70 9.59 11.74 7.56
CA ARG A 70 10.23 10.58 6.90
C ARG A 70 10.57 9.48 7.89
N GLN A 71 11.02 9.83 9.09
CA GLN A 71 11.33 8.87 10.14
C GLN A 71 10.06 8.19 10.65
N TYR A 72 9.00 8.96 10.89
CA TYR A 72 7.69 8.46 11.28
C TYR A 72 7.15 7.50 10.23
N ASN A 73 7.05 7.93 8.97
CA ASN A 73 6.62 7.11 7.84
C ASN A 73 7.44 5.82 7.69
N ARG A 74 8.77 5.88 7.89
CA ARG A 74 9.62 4.68 7.86
C ARG A 74 9.24 3.68 8.95
N ILE A 75 8.96 4.17 10.16
CA ILE A 75 8.55 3.33 11.28
C ILE A 75 7.15 2.76 11.00
N THR A 76 6.20 3.58 10.57
CA THR A 76 4.84 3.18 10.20
C THR A 76 4.86 2.11 9.10
N PHE A 77 5.63 2.32 8.03
CA PHE A 77 5.77 1.34 6.95
C PHE A 77 6.38 0.03 7.41
N ARG A 78 7.30 0.05 8.38
CA ARG A 78 7.83 -1.18 8.96
C ARG A 78 6.76 -1.95 9.73
N HIS A 79 5.88 -1.27 10.46
CA HIS A 79 4.76 -1.91 11.14
C HIS A 79 3.75 -2.47 10.12
N TYR A 80 3.51 -1.75 9.03
CA TYR A 80 2.68 -2.22 7.93
C TYR A 80 3.28 -3.47 7.26
N ASP A 81 4.58 -3.48 6.99
CA ASP A 81 5.30 -4.64 6.44
C ASP A 81 5.17 -5.86 7.36
N GLN A 82 5.34 -5.68 8.68
CA GLN A 82 5.17 -6.76 9.66
C GLN A 82 3.74 -7.31 9.68
N ARG A 83 2.74 -6.43 9.64
CA ARG A 83 1.33 -6.81 9.64
C ARG A 83 0.96 -7.55 8.35
N TRP A 84 1.40 -7.03 7.20
CA TRP A 84 1.16 -7.64 5.89
C TRP A 84 1.80 -9.03 5.78
N LEU A 85 3.06 -9.17 6.20
CA LEU A 85 3.72 -10.49 6.29
C LEU A 85 2.99 -11.43 7.25
N GLY A 86 2.40 -10.89 8.32
CA GLY A 86 1.49 -11.61 9.21
C GLY A 86 0.31 -12.24 8.46
N PHE A 87 -0.41 -11.46 7.64
CA PHE A 87 -1.52 -11.96 6.82
C PHE A 87 -1.11 -12.99 5.76
N ILE A 88 0.06 -12.80 5.14
CA ILE A 88 0.61 -13.79 4.22
C ILE A 88 0.88 -15.10 4.97
N ARG A 89 1.55 -15.04 6.12
CA ARG A 89 1.85 -16.21 6.94
C ARG A 89 0.59 -16.90 7.43
N GLU A 90 -0.42 -16.14 7.82
CA GLU A 90 -1.72 -16.64 8.23
C GLU A 90 -2.43 -17.41 7.12
N SER A 91 -2.28 -16.97 5.86
CA SER A 91 -2.83 -17.67 4.69
C SER A 91 -2.29 -19.10 4.52
N PHE A 92 -1.14 -19.42 5.13
CA PHE A 92 -0.54 -20.75 5.11
C PHE A 92 -0.75 -21.53 6.42
N ARG A 93 -1.50 -20.99 7.39
CA ARG A 93 -1.86 -21.73 8.61
C ARG A 93 -3.06 -22.63 8.35
N TRP A 94 -3.05 -23.82 8.95
CA TRP A 94 -4.23 -24.68 8.96
C TRP A 94 -5.37 -24.02 9.79
N PRO A 95 -6.64 -24.01 9.33
CA PRO A 95 -7.18 -24.57 8.09
C PRO A 95 -7.23 -23.59 6.91
N LEU A 96 -6.78 -22.34 7.07
CA LEU A 96 -6.83 -21.30 6.03
C LEU A 96 -6.01 -21.65 4.79
N SER A 97 -4.96 -22.46 4.94
CA SER A 97 -4.14 -22.98 3.84
C SER A 97 -4.92 -23.83 2.83
N ILE A 98 -6.10 -24.35 3.18
CA ILE A 98 -6.95 -25.12 2.27
C ILE A 98 -7.29 -24.30 1.02
N GLY A 99 -7.61 -23.01 1.18
CA GLY A 99 -7.97 -22.14 0.04
C GLY A 99 -6.84 -22.04 -1.00
N PRO A 100 -5.64 -21.56 -0.63
CA PRO A 100 -4.49 -21.51 -1.53
C PRO A 100 -4.10 -22.87 -2.11
N ILE A 101 -4.14 -23.95 -1.32
CA ILE A 101 -3.82 -25.31 -1.80
C ILE A 101 -4.85 -25.78 -2.84
N SER A 102 -6.16 -25.59 -2.58
CA SER A 102 -7.21 -25.93 -3.54
C SER A 102 -7.07 -25.13 -4.82
N LEU A 103 -6.74 -23.84 -4.74
CA LEU A 103 -6.50 -23.01 -5.91
C LEU A 103 -5.27 -23.49 -6.71
N PHE A 104 -4.19 -23.87 -6.02
CA PHE A 104 -3.01 -24.45 -6.65
C PHE A 104 -3.37 -25.74 -7.39
N VAL A 105 -4.07 -26.68 -6.75
CA VAL A 105 -4.47 -27.96 -7.36
C VAL A 105 -5.38 -27.72 -8.57
N LEU A 106 -6.35 -26.81 -8.45
CA LEU A 106 -7.24 -26.47 -9.54
C LEU A 106 -6.47 -25.85 -10.72
N ALA A 107 -5.59 -24.89 -10.45
CA ALA A 107 -4.76 -24.26 -11.47
C ALA A 107 -3.83 -25.27 -12.15
N PHE A 108 -3.18 -26.14 -11.37
CA PHE A 108 -2.33 -27.20 -11.90
C PHE A 108 -3.12 -28.14 -12.81
N TRP A 109 -4.29 -28.60 -12.36
CA TRP A 109 -5.16 -29.46 -13.16
C TRP A 109 -5.58 -28.82 -14.49
N THR A 110 -6.04 -27.57 -14.46
CA THR A 110 -6.46 -26.88 -15.68
C THR A 110 -5.28 -26.48 -16.58
N THR A 111 -4.05 -26.42 -16.07
CA THR A 111 -2.85 -26.28 -16.93
C THR A 111 -2.47 -27.56 -17.65
N LEU A 112 -2.78 -28.74 -17.12
CA LEU A 112 -2.47 -30.02 -17.77
C LEU A 112 -3.31 -30.23 -19.04
N GLU A 113 -4.57 -29.82 -18.99
CA GLU A 113 -5.51 -29.92 -20.11
C GLU A 113 -5.36 -28.79 -21.14
N ALA A 114 -4.65 -27.72 -20.79
CA ALA A 114 -4.50 -26.57 -21.65
C ALA A 114 -3.42 -26.81 -22.73
N PRO A 115 -3.70 -26.47 -24.00
CA PRO A 115 -2.69 -26.55 -25.05
C PRO A 115 -1.53 -25.60 -24.75
N LYS A 116 -0.31 -26.09 -24.92
CA LYS A 116 0.89 -25.29 -24.65
C LYS A 116 1.15 -24.31 -25.78
N PRO A 117 1.50 -23.06 -25.47
CA PRO A 117 1.87 -22.10 -26.49
C PRO A 117 3.18 -22.54 -27.15
N HIS A 118 3.16 -22.71 -28.47
CA HIS A 118 4.35 -23.05 -29.26
C HIS A 118 5.21 -21.82 -29.59
N SER A 119 4.64 -20.63 -29.51
CA SER A 119 5.33 -19.36 -29.72
C SER A 119 4.75 -18.27 -28.83
N PHE A 120 5.63 -17.37 -28.37
CA PHE A 120 5.21 -16.16 -27.69
C PHE A 120 4.75 -15.13 -28.71
N SER A 121 3.44 -14.92 -28.79
CA SER A 121 2.86 -13.79 -29.51
C SER A 121 1.76 -13.15 -28.66
N LEU A 122 1.49 -11.86 -28.88
CA LEU A 122 0.39 -11.18 -28.20
C LEU A 122 -0.95 -11.88 -28.47
N GLN A 123 -1.11 -12.43 -29.66
CA GLN A 123 -2.26 -13.24 -30.04
C GLN A 123 -2.35 -14.53 -29.20
N THR A 124 -1.23 -15.24 -29.00
CA THR A 124 -1.19 -16.43 -28.12
C THR A 124 -1.52 -16.08 -26.68
N LEU A 125 -1.09 -14.91 -26.20
CA LEU A 125 -1.43 -14.41 -24.86
C LEU A 125 -2.93 -14.13 -24.72
N ILE A 126 -3.60 -13.66 -25.77
CA ILE A 126 -5.05 -13.40 -25.74
C ILE A 126 -5.84 -14.70 -25.92
N ASP A 127 -5.41 -15.58 -26.82
CA ASP A 127 -6.16 -16.77 -27.22
C ASP A 127 -6.01 -17.94 -26.24
N THR A 128 -4.91 -18.01 -25.49
CA THR A 128 -4.74 -19.05 -24.47
C THR A 128 -5.58 -18.68 -23.25
N PHE A 129 -6.36 -19.64 -22.73
CA PHE A 129 -7.14 -19.45 -21.49
C PHE A 129 -6.32 -18.84 -20.36
N TRP A 130 -5.10 -19.34 -20.13
CA TRP A 130 -4.19 -18.82 -19.11
C TRP A 130 -3.61 -17.45 -19.41
N GLY A 131 -3.41 -17.14 -20.69
CA GLY A 131 -2.96 -15.82 -21.10
C GLY A 131 -4.07 -14.78 -20.92
N SER A 132 -5.31 -15.08 -21.32
CA SER A 132 -6.46 -14.19 -21.13
C SER A 132 -6.83 -14.05 -19.65
N VAL A 133 -6.76 -15.12 -18.85
CA VAL A 133 -6.89 -15.03 -17.38
C VAL A 133 -5.77 -14.18 -16.80
N GLY A 134 -4.52 -14.34 -17.26
CA GLY A 134 -3.39 -13.51 -16.83
C GLY A 134 -3.56 -12.03 -17.16
N ILE A 135 -4.00 -11.70 -18.38
CA ILE A 135 -4.28 -10.32 -18.80
C ILE A 135 -5.48 -9.76 -18.04
N GLY A 136 -6.59 -10.49 -17.97
CA GLY A 136 -7.83 -10.05 -17.35
C GLY A 136 -7.67 -9.84 -15.84
N THR A 137 -6.94 -10.73 -15.18
CA THR A 137 -6.56 -10.54 -13.78
C THR A 137 -5.64 -9.35 -13.61
N LEU A 138 -4.67 -9.11 -14.49
CA LEU A 138 -3.79 -7.95 -14.41
C LEU A 138 -4.55 -6.62 -14.61
N ILE A 139 -5.44 -6.55 -15.60
CA ILE A 139 -6.30 -5.38 -15.82
C ILE A 139 -7.19 -5.15 -14.60
N GLY A 140 -7.84 -6.20 -14.09
CA GLY A 140 -8.70 -6.11 -12.91
C GLY A 140 -7.93 -5.76 -11.63
N MET A 141 -6.71 -6.28 -11.45
CA MET A 141 -5.88 -6.04 -10.27
C MET A 141 -5.19 -4.68 -10.30
N ILE A 142 -4.74 -4.21 -11.46
CA ILE A 142 -4.13 -2.89 -11.61
C ILE A 142 -5.23 -1.82 -11.58
N LEU A 143 -6.26 -1.93 -12.44
CA LEU A 143 -7.28 -0.89 -12.58
C LEU A 143 -8.35 -0.92 -11.48
N GLY A 144 -8.71 -2.12 -10.98
CA GLY A 144 -9.94 -2.29 -10.21
C GLY A 144 -9.85 -1.97 -8.71
N LEU A 145 -8.77 -2.36 -8.03
CA LEU A 145 -8.71 -2.30 -6.56
C LEU A 145 -7.79 -1.17 -6.01
N PRO A 146 -6.48 -1.17 -6.29
CA PRO A 146 -5.59 -0.13 -5.77
C PRO A 146 -5.75 1.18 -6.52
N LEU A 147 -5.87 1.15 -7.86
CA LEU A 147 -6.02 2.39 -8.64
C LEU A 147 -7.36 3.06 -8.41
N PHE A 148 -8.47 2.31 -8.27
CA PHE A 148 -9.76 2.92 -7.98
C PHE A 148 -9.76 3.69 -6.65
N SER A 149 -9.23 3.08 -5.58
CA SER A 149 -9.06 3.76 -4.28
C SER A 149 -8.08 4.93 -4.36
N PHE A 150 -6.99 4.79 -5.12
CA PHE A 150 -6.00 5.85 -5.33
C PHE A 150 -6.58 7.04 -6.10
N PHE A 151 -7.27 6.81 -7.22
CA PHE A 151 -7.96 7.86 -7.99
C PHE A 151 -9.05 8.52 -7.16
N GLY A 152 -9.83 7.75 -6.40
CA GLY A 152 -10.80 8.30 -5.46
C GLY A 152 -10.15 9.21 -4.42
N SER A 153 -8.97 8.86 -3.92
CA SER A 153 -8.22 9.70 -2.99
C SER A 153 -7.60 10.93 -3.65
N ILE A 154 -7.01 10.81 -4.84
CA ILE A 154 -6.48 11.96 -5.60
C ILE A 154 -7.59 12.96 -5.91
N LEU A 155 -8.77 12.49 -6.31
CA LEU A 155 -9.90 13.36 -6.60
C LEU A 155 -10.41 14.09 -5.36
N LYS A 156 -10.33 13.47 -4.18
CA LYS A 156 -10.77 14.05 -2.90
C LYS A 156 -9.74 14.99 -2.27
N HIS A 157 -8.48 14.60 -2.26
CA HIS A 157 -7.42 15.25 -1.47
C HIS A 157 -6.35 15.95 -2.33
N GLY A 158 -6.39 15.78 -3.65
CA GLY A 158 -5.35 16.24 -4.57
C GLY A 158 -4.16 15.27 -4.67
N VAL A 159 -3.27 15.52 -5.63
CA VAL A 159 -2.09 14.68 -5.89
C VAL A 159 -1.05 14.77 -4.77
N HIS A 160 -1.05 15.88 -4.00
CA HIS A 160 -0.06 16.14 -2.97
C HIS A 160 -0.38 15.52 -1.61
N ASN A 161 -1.65 15.19 -1.34
CA ASN A 161 -2.10 14.63 -0.06
C ASN A 161 -2.61 13.20 -0.25
N VAL A 162 -1.79 12.35 -0.86
CA VAL A 162 -2.09 10.92 -0.91
C VAL A 162 -1.87 10.34 0.49
N PRO A 163 -2.90 9.73 1.12
CA PRO A 163 -2.77 9.10 2.43
C PRO A 163 -1.62 8.10 2.45
N THR A 164 -0.88 8.07 3.56
CA THR A 164 0.33 7.23 3.69
C THR A 164 0.00 5.74 3.50
N GLU A 165 -1.21 5.33 3.81
CA GLU A 165 -1.78 3.99 3.63
C GLU A 165 -1.85 3.61 2.15
N ILE A 166 -2.33 4.51 1.31
CA ILE A 166 -2.46 4.27 -0.13
C ILE A 166 -1.08 4.25 -0.78
N SER A 167 -0.20 5.18 -0.36
CA SER A 167 1.20 5.20 -0.79
C SER A 167 1.92 3.89 -0.42
N TYR A 168 1.69 3.38 0.80
CA TYR A 168 2.22 2.09 1.23
C TYR A 168 1.74 0.95 0.33
N ILE A 169 0.42 0.85 0.12
CA ILE A 169 -0.18 -0.18 -0.74
C ILE A 169 0.44 -0.13 -2.14
N LEU A 170 0.50 1.06 -2.75
CA LEU A 170 1.01 1.21 -4.11
C LEU A 170 2.49 0.85 -4.20
N SER A 171 3.31 1.26 -3.21
CA SER A 171 4.75 1.03 -3.22
C SER A 171 5.18 -0.42 -2.96
N ARG A 172 4.34 -1.23 -2.30
CA ARG A 172 4.66 -2.64 -1.98
C ARG A 172 3.90 -3.64 -2.84
N PHE A 173 2.60 -3.43 -3.00
CA PHE A 173 1.72 -4.38 -3.65
C PHE A 173 1.90 -4.37 -5.17
N LEU A 174 1.99 -3.18 -5.78
CA LEU A 174 2.13 -3.05 -7.23
C LEU A 174 3.44 -3.70 -7.73
N PRO A 175 4.62 -3.46 -7.12
CA PRO A 175 5.84 -4.14 -7.56
C PRO A 175 5.78 -5.66 -7.39
N ALA A 176 5.19 -6.17 -6.31
CA ALA A 176 5.06 -7.61 -6.08
C ALA A 176 4.20 -8.28 -7.16
N LEU A 177 3.05 -7.68 -7.51
CA LEU A 177 2.20 -8.16 -8.59
C LEU A 177 2.86 -8.05 -9.96
N LEU A 178 3.54 -6.93 -10.25
CA LEU A 178 4.27 -6.74 -11.50
C LEU A 178 5.39 -7.78 -11.65
N LEU A 179 6.13 -8.06 -10.59
CA LEU A 179 7.18 -9.09 -10.58
C LEU A 179 6.58 -10.48 -10.84
N LEU A 180 5.47 -10.81 -10.18
CA LEU A 180 4.79 -12.09 -10.38
C LEU A 180 4.27 -12.24 -11.81
N TYR A 181 3.76 -11.16 -12.40
CA TYR A 181 3.34 -11.14 -13.79
C TYR A 181 4.50 -11.30 -14.76
N LEU A 182 5.60 -10.55 -14.56
CA LEU A 182 6.80 -10.68 -15.38
C LEU A 182 7.33 -12.11 -15.32
N PHE A 183 7.35 -12.71 -14.13
CA PHE A 183 7.74 -14.10 -13.94
C PHE A 183 6.80 -15.06 -14.68
N ALA A 184 5.49 -14.88 -14.61
CA ALA A 184 4.52 -15.68 -15.38
C ALA A 184 4.71 -15.51 -16.90
N GLY A 185 4.97 -14.29 -17.39
CA GLY A 185 5.29 -14.03 -18.79
C GLY A 185 6.58 -14.72 -19.24
N CYS A 186 7.62 -14.71 -18.39
CA CYS A 186 8.85 -15.47 -18.62
C CYS A 186 8.59 -16.98 -18.66
N LEU A 187 7.73 -17.52 -17.80
CA LEU A 187 7.35 -18.94 -17.85
C LEU A 187 6.67 -19.31 -19.17
N ILE A 188 5.78 -18.46 -19.67
CA ILE A 188 5.12 -18.66 -20.98
C ILE A 188 6.15 -18.65 -22.10
N TYR A 189 7.10 -17.71 -22.08
CA TYR A 189 8.18 -17.63 -23.07
C TYR A 189 9.08 -18.88 -23.04
N LEU A 190 9.38 -19.39 -21.84
CA LEU A 190 10.24 -20.56 -21.63
C LEU A 190 9.49 -21.90 -21.75
N ALA A 191 8.17 -21.89 -21.93
CA ALA A 191 7.32 -23.09 -21.94
C ALA A 191 7.81 -24.20 -22.91
N PRO A 192 8.29 -23.90 -24.14
CA PRO A 192 8.79 -24.94 -25.05
C PRO A 192 10.06 -25.65 -24.56
N HIS A 193 10.81 -25.01 -23.64
CA HIS A 193 12.09 -25.52 -23.13
C HIS A 193 11.98 -26.18 -21.77
N LEU A 194 10.85 -26.00 -21.08
CA LEU A 194 10.64 -26.54 -19.74
C LEU A 194 9.93 -27.90 -19.80
N PRO A 195 10.31 -28.86 -18.93
CA PRO A 195 9.49 -30.03 -18.69
C PRO A 195 8.09 -29.61 -18.25
N ALA A 196 7.09 -30.37 -18.71
CA ALA A 196 5.67 -30.13 -18.45
C ALA A 196 5.38 -29.75 -16.99
N TYR A 197 5.72 -30.67 -16.08
CA TYR A 197 5.45 -30.51 -14.65
C TYR A 197 6.11 -29.27 -14.01
N ILE A 198 7.25 -28.80 -14.54
CA ILE A 198 7.91 -27.59 -14.05
C ILE A 198 7.11 -26.35 -14.48
N TYR A 199 6.68 -26.31 -15.74
CA TYR A 199 5.89 -25.20 -16.28
C TYR A 199 4.52 -25.11 -15.58
N GLU A 200 3.78 -26.22 -15.53
CA GLU A 200 2.46 -26.32 -14.90
C GLU A 200 2.53 -25.97 -13.40
N GLY A 201 3.50 -26.56 -12.69
CA GLY A 201 3.69 -26.32 -11.25
C GLY A 201 4.08 -24.87 -10.95
N SER A 202 4.94 -24.28 -11.78
CA SER A 202 5.36 -22.88 -11.60
C SER A 202 4.21 -21.91 -11.88
N LEU A 203 3.42 -22.14 -12.93
CA LEU A 203 2.27 -21.30 -13.25
C LEU A 203 1.18 -21.40 -12.18
N ALA A 204 0.87 -22.62 -11.71
CA ALA A 204 -0.06 -22.84 -10.60
C ALA A 204 0.42 -22.16 -9.31
N THR A 205 1.73 -22.20 -9.03
CA THR A 205 2.34 -21.47 -7.91
C THR A 205 2.14 -19.95 -8.06
N CYS A 206 2.30 -19.41 -9.28
CA CYS A 206 2.07 -17.99 -9.51
C CYS A 206 0.62 -17.59 -9.22
N VAL A 207 -0.34 -18.39 -9.70
CA VAL A 207 -1.78 -18.14 -9.45
C VAL A 207 -2.09 -18.18 -7.95
N MET A 208 -1.55 -19.18 -7.24
CA MET A 208 -1.70 -19.29 -5.78
C MET A 208 -1.11 -18.07 -5.07
N LEU A 209 0.12 -17.67 -5.41
CA LEU A 209 0.78 -16.50 -4.81
C LEU A 209 0.02 -15.21 -5.11
N ALA A 210 -0.50 -15.02 -6.33
CA ALA A 210 -1.31 -13.87 -6.69
C ALA A 210 -2.57 -13.78 -5.82
N ALA A 211 -3.25 -14.91 -5.60
CA ALA A 211 -4.43 -14.96 -4.74
C ALA A 211 -4.09 -14.67 -3.27
N VAL A 212 -3.00 -15.22 -2.75
CA VAL A 212 -2.52 -14.93 -1.38
C VAL A 212 -2.16 -13.45 -1.23
N LEU A 213 -1.47 -12.87 -2.22
CA LEU A 213 -1.15 -11.45 -2.25
C LEU A 213 -2.43 -10.62 -2.24
N LEU A 214 -3.41 -10.90 -3.11
CA LEU A 214 -4.69 -10.18 -3.14
C LEU A 214 -5.47 -10.31 -1.83
N TYR A 215 -5.54 -11.51 -1.27
CA TYR A 215 -6.21 -11.76 0.00
C TYR A 215 -5.55 -10.98 1.15
N SER A 216 -4.22 -11.05 1.26
CA SER A 216 -3.45 -10.33 2.28
C SER A 216 -3.56 -8.81 2.11
N HIS A 217 -3.61 -8.31 0.88
CA HIS A 217 -3.86 -6.90 0.58
C HIS A 217 -5.24 -6.46 1.05
N ARG A 218 -6.29 -7.24 0.73
CA ARG A 218 -7.65 -6.93 1.20
C ARG A 218 -7.70 -6.88 2.73
N LYS A 219 -7.11 -7.86 3.41
CA LYS A 219 -7.01 -7.86 4.88
C LYS A 219 -6.24 -6.65 5.43
N MET A 220 -5.16 -6.26 4.76
CA MET A 220 -4.40 -5.07 5.12
C MET A 220 -5.26 -3.81 4.97
N TYR A 221 -5.93 -3.65 3.84
CA TYR A 221 -6.85 -2.54 3.58
C TYR A 221 -7.97 -2.46 4.63
N ASP A 222 -8.65 -3.58 4.90
CA ASP A 222 -9.70 -3.66 5.92
C ASP A 222 -9.17 -3.31 7.32
N SER A 223 -7.91 -3.66 7.63
CA SER A 223 -7.26 -3.35 8.91
C SER A 223 -6.84 -1.88 9.07
N LEU A 224 -6.57 -1.17 7.97
CA LEU A 224 -6.18 0.24 8.00
C LEU A 224 -7.38 1.17 8.10
N TYR A 225 -8.51 0.78 7.52
CA TYR A 225 -9.72 1.60 7.48
C TYR A 225 -10.79 1.17 8.49
N GLU A 226 -10.46 0.26 9.42
CA GLU A 226 -11.36 -0.25 10.46
C GLU A 226 -12.75 -0.71 9.95
N LEU A 227 -12.85 -1.09 8.68
CA LEU A 227 -14.14 -1.43 8.03
C LEU A 227 -14.79 -2.68 8.65
N THR A 228 -14.02 -3.44 9.41
CA THR A 228 -14.52 -4.51 10.28
C THR A 228 -13.96 -4.31 11.68
N PRO A 229 -14.79 -4.00 12.69
CA PRO A 229 -14.34 -3.98 14.08
C PRO A 229 -13.78 -5.37 14.44
N SER A 230 -12.62 -5.39 15.09
CA SER A 230 -12.01 -6.61 15.59
C SER A 230 -13.02 -7.33 16.49
N ARG A 231 -13.41 -8.55 16.09
CA ARG A 231 -14.25 -9.45 16.88
C ARG A 231 -13.39 -10.30 17.79
#